data_AF-A0A7C5AI65-F1
#
_entry.id   AF-A0A7C5AI65-F1
#
_cell.length_a   1.000
_cell.length_b   1.000
_cell.length_c   1.000
_cell.angle_alpha   90.00
_cell.angle_beta   90.00
_cell.angle_gamma   90.00
#
_symmetry.space_group_name_H-M   'P 1'
#
loop_
_entity.id
_entity.type
_entity.pdbx_description
1 polymer ?
#
loop_
_entity_poly.entity_id
_entity_poly.type
_entity_poly.pdbx_seq_one_letter_code
_entity_poly.pdbx_strand_id
1 'polypeptide(L)'
;MKSSFPVRSSDQWCIEEKSFKPGHIFHYESIFALANGYAGLRGSLEMTPAIGDAGFYIAGVYDRLYGFVHEIVSLPCWLGVGVNVDGFEVDIRRGRLLQYRRWLDMRQGMLFTRIVWRDAGRHTSMWESV
;
A
#
# COMPACT_ATOMS: atom_id res chain seq x y z
N MET A 1 -12.97 15.95 -16.13
CA MET A 1 -11.96 16.17 -15.08
C MET A 1 -10.68 15.48 -15.54
N LYS A 2 -9.58 16.19 -15.78
CA LYS A 2 -8.29 15.54 -16.09
C LYS A 2 -7.78 14.91 -14.79
N SER A 3 -7.45 13.63 -14.82
CA SER A 3 -6.77 12.95 -13.71
C SER A 3 -5.43 13.65 -13.46
N SER A 4 -5.14 14.01 -12.21
CA SER A 4 -3.86 14.60 -11.80
C SER A 4 -2.73 13.58 -11.68
N PHE A 5 -3.01 12.28 -11.89
CA PHE A 5 -2.03 11.21 -11.74
C PHE A 5 -1.18 11.03 -13.01
N PRO A 6 0.10 10.63 -12.84
CA PRO A 6 0.95 10.28 -13.96
C PRO A 6 0.32 9.20 -14.85
N VAL A 7 0.59 9.29 -16.15
CA VAL A 7 0.08 8.31 -17.13
C VAL A 7 0.81 7.00 -16.93
N ARG A 8 0.07 5.92 -16.68
CA ARG A 8 0.58 4.55 -16.55
C ARG A 8 1.42 4.16 -17.77
N SER A 9 2.59 3.56 -17.54
CA SER A 9 3.45 3.02 -18.58
C SER A 9 2.81 1.80 -19.28
N SER A 10 3.44 1.30 -20.34
CA SER A 10 2.99 0.09 -21.04
C SER A 10 2.99 -1.13 -20.10
N ASP A 11 2.12 -2.11 -20.36
CA ASP A 11 1.95 -3.30 -19.49
C ASP A 11 3.24 -4.08 -19.20
N GLN A 12 4.24 -4.03 -20.09
CA GLN A 12 5.55 -4.68 -19.87
C GLN A 12 6.33 -4.11 -18.67
N TRP A 13 6.00 -2.90 -18.23
CA TRP A 13 6.61 -2.24 -17.08
C TRP A 13 5.75 -2.29 -15.81
N CYS A 14 4.56 -2.92 -15.88
CA CYS A 14 3.60 -2.91 -14.79
C CYS A 14 3.38 -4.30 -14.21
N ILE A 15 3.56 -4.42 -12.90
CA ILE A 15 3.12 -5.60 -12.13
C ILE A 15 1.80 -5.22 -11.45
N GLU A 16 0.76 -6.07 -11.55
CA GLU A 16 -0.58 -5.73 -11.08
C GLU A 16 -1.18 -6.75 -10.12
N GLU A 17 -1.92 -6.23 -9.13
CA GLU A 17 -2.87 -6.97 -8.32
C GLU A 17 -4.30 -6.49 -8.65
N LYS A 18 -5.09 -7.35 -9.29
CA LYS A 18 -6.44 -7.00 -9.78
C LYS A 18 -7.58 -7.37 -8.82
N SER A 19 -7.26 -8.05 -7.73
CA SER A 19 -8.24 -8.48 -6.73
C SER A 19 -7.56 -8.62 -5.38
N PHE A 20 -8.16 -8.06 -4.34
CA PHE A 20 -7.67 -8.19 -2.99
C PHE A 20 -7.94 -9.59 -2.44
N LYS A 21 -6.89 -10.24 -1.92
CA LYS A 21 -7.00 -11.51 -1.17
C LYS A 21 -6.20 -11.39 0.13
N PRO A 22 -6.82 -11.56 1.32
CA PRO A 22 -6.12 -11.42 2.59
C PRO A 22 -4.87 -12.30 2.73
N GLY A 23 -4.89 -13.51 2.16
CA GLY A 23 -3.73 -14.42 2.19
C GLY A 23 -2.54 -13.96 1.34
N HIS A 24 -2.68 -12.94 0.50
CA HIS A 24 -1.63 -12.45 -0.40
C HIS A 24 -1.01 -11.12 0.06
N ILE A 25 -1.42 -10.57 1.20
CA ILE A 25 -0.99 -9.23 1.64
C ILE A 25 0.53 -9.14 1.77
N PHE A 26 1.14 -10.05 2.53
CA PHE A 26 2.59 -10.06 2.72
C PHE A 26 3.36 -10.27 1.40
N HIS A 27 2.79 -11.02 0.46
CA HIS A 27 3.37 -11.25 -0.86
C HIS A 27 3.42 -9.96 -1.68
N TYR A 28 2.31 -9.24 -1.77
CA TYR A 28 2.25 -7.99 -2.52
C TYR A 28 2.94 -6.83 -1.81
N GLU A 29 3.00 -6.81 -0.48
CA GLU A 29 3.84 -5.85 0.25
C GLU A 29 5.33 -5.94 -0.13
N SER A 30 5.82 -7.16 -0.35
CA SER A 30 7.19 -7.38 -0.81
C SER A 30 7.36 -7.05 -2.30
N ILE A 31 6.43 -7.48 -3.16
CA ILE A 31 6.51 -7.21 -4.61
C ILE A 31 6.40 -5.71 -4.91
N PHE A 32 5.54 -5.00 -4.17
CA PHE A 32 5.29 -3.58 -4.36
C PHE A 32 6.14 -2.68 -3.46
N ALA A 33 7.19 -3.21 -2.82
CA ALA A 33 8.10 -2.40 -2.03
C ALA A 33 8.80 -1.34 -2.92
N LEU A 34 8.86 -0.11 -2.42
CA LEU A 34 9.55 1.01 -3.06
C LEU A 34 10.81 1.34 -2.28
N ALA A 35 11.91 1.59 -2.97
CA ALA A 35 13.17 1.98 -2.35
C ALA A 35 14.02 2.83 -3.29
N ASN A 36 14.91 3.65 -2.73
CA ASN A 36 15.86 4.48 -3.48
C ASN A 36 17.33 4.20 -3.12
N GLY A 37 17.59 3.06 -2.46
CA GLY A 37 18.92 2.68 -1.97
C GLY A 37 19.29 3.28 -0.60
N TYR A 38 18.61 4.35 -0.16
CA TYR A 38 18.76 4.91 1.18
C TYR A 38 17.57 4.56 2.09
N ALA A 39 16.36 4.77 1.62
CA ALA A 39 15.13 4.43 2.34
C ALA A 39 14.32 3.40 1.56
N GLY A 40 13.61 2.54 2.27
CA GLY A 40 12.73 1.52 1.72
C GLY A 40 11.42 1.46 2.47
N LEU A 41 10.32 1.26 1.75
CA LEU A 41 8.98 1.14 2.27
C LEU A 41 8.32 -0.10 1.65
N ARG A 42 7.77 -1.00 2.47
CA ARG A 42 6.95 -2.12 1.98
C ARG A 42 5.70 -1.55 1.30
N GLY A 43 5.24 -2.19 0.23
CA GLY A 43 4.05 -1.83 -0.53
C GLY A 43 2.76 -2.14 0.21
N SER A 44 2.63 -1.62 1.42
CA SER A 44 1.52 -1.82 2.35
C SER A 44 0.31 -1.00 1.90
N LEU A 45 -0.90 -1.41 2.30
CA LEU A 45 -2.10 -0.71 1.88
C LEU A 45 -2.35 0.51 2.77
N GLU A 46 -2.31 1.70 2.17
CA GLU A 46 -2.38 3.00 2.85
C GLU A 46 -3.71 3.19 3.56
N MET A 47 -4.80 2.80 2.89
CA MET A 47 -6.18 2.89 3.36
C MET A 47 -6.46 2.04 4.60
N THR A 48 -5.64 1.04 4.91
CA THR A 48 -5.90 0.13 6.04
C THR A 48 -4.60 -0.19 6.77
N PRO A 49 -4.05 0.77 7.54
CA PRO A 49 -2.72 0.66 8.14
C PRO A 49 -2.50 -0.56 9.05
N ALA A 50 -3.58 -1.13 9.58
CA ALA A 50 -3.55 -2.30 10.44
C ALA A 50 -3.61 -3.64 9.68
N ILE A 51 -3.49 -3.62 8.35
CA ILE A 51 -3.49 -4.83 7.52
C ILE A 51 -2.08 -5.13 7.02
N GLY A 52 -1.60 -6.35 7.31
CA GLY A 52 -0.27 -6.81 6.91
C GLY A 52 0.85 -6.39 7.88
N ASP A 53 2.05 -6.23 7.34
CA ASP A 53 3.26 -5.89 8.08
C ASP A 53 3.96 -4.70 7.41
N ALA A 54 3.49 -3.50 7.77
CA ALA A 54 3.99 -2.27 7.20
C ALA A 54 5.42 -2.00 7.69
N GLY A 55 6.36 -1.94 6.74
CA GLY A 55 7.78 -1.77 7.03
C GLY A 55 8.35 -0.52 6.40
N PHE A 56 9.02 0.30 7.21
CA PHE A 56 9.84 1.43 6.76
C PHE A 56 11.26 1.24 7.25
N TYR A 57 12.25 1.39 6.37
CA TYR A 57 13.65 1.05 6.65
C TYR A 57 14.57 2.13 6.11
N ILE A 58 15.68 2.37 6.81
CA ILE A 58 16.76 3.25 6.37
C ILE A 58 18.07 2.48 6.37
N ALA A 59 18.77 2.50 5.24
CA ALA A 59 20.09 1.93 5.10
C ALA A 59 21.06 2.58 6.09
N GLY A 60 21.71 1.75 6.91
CA GLY A 60 22.63 2.22 7.95
C GLY A 60 22.01 2.27 9.35
N VAL A 61 20.69 2.10 9.48
CA VAL A 61 20.03 1.99 10.79
C VAL A 61 19.86 0.52 11.16
N TYR A 62 20.78 0.03 11.98
CA TYR A 62 20.81 -1.35 12.46
C TYR A 62 20.78 -1.40 13.98
N ASP A 63 20.13 -2.40 14.52
CA ASP A 63 20.09 -2.67 15.96
C ASP A 63 20.23 -4.17 16.23
N ARG A 64 20.44 -4.53 17.49
CA ARG A 64 20.63 -5.89 17.97
C ARG A 64 19.65 -6.15 19.10
N LEU A 65 18.39 -6.41 18.75
CA LEU A 65 17.31 -6.62 19.72
C LEU A 65 17.34 -8.02 20.38
N TYR A 66 17.62 -9.10 19.63
CA TYR A 66 17.42 -10.47 20.13
C TYR A 66 18.53 -11.50 19.82
N GLY A 67 19.72 -11.09 19.37
CA GLY A 67 20.71 -12.07 18.89
C GLY A 67 22.16 -11.61 18.95
N PHE A 68 23.02 -12.21 18.14
CA PHE A 68 24.42 -11.80 17.90
C PHE A 68 24.64 -11.03 16.60
N VAL A 69 23.60 -10.89 15.79
CA VAL A 69 23.65 -10.28 14.47
C VAL A 69 22.96 -8.92 14.49
N HIS A 70 23.52 -7.97 13.76
CA HIS A 70 22.88 -6.68 13.50
C HIS A 70 21.83 -6.85 12.40
N GLU A 71 20.60 -6.45 12.69
CA GLU A 71 19.48 -6.48 11.74
C GLU A 71 19.04 -5.06 11.41
N ILE A 72 18.52 -4.85 10.20
CA ILE A 72 17.97 -3.55 9.81
C ILE A 72 16.71 -3.28 10.64
N VAL A 73 16.63 -2.09 11.21
CA VAL A 73 15.51 -1.73 12.10
C VAL A 73 14.27 -1.42 11.27
N SER A 74 13.15 -2.04 11.63
CA SER A 74 11.83 -1.58 11.17
C SER A 74 11.47 -0.30 11.94
N LEU A 75 11.49 0.82 11.23
CA LEU A 75 11.15 2.14 11.76
C LEU A 75 9.63 2.36 11.75
N PRO A 76 9.11 3.32 12.53
CA PRO A 76 7.70 3.69 12.47
C PRO A 76 7.25 4.00 11.04
N CYS A 77 6.33 3.20 10.52
CA CYS A 77 5.79 3.36 9.18
C CYS A 77 4.71 4.45 9.18
N TRP A 78 4.91 5.50 8.37
CA TRP A 78 4.04 6.68 8.29
C TRP A 78 3.01 6.61 7.15
N LEU A 79 3.03 5.55 6.33
CA LEU A 79 2.21 5.42 5.13
C LEU A 79 0.70 5.31 5.43
N GLY A 80 0.35 4.83 6.63
CA GLY A 80 -1.03 4.59 7.03
C GLY A 80 -1.89 5.85 7.09
N VAL A 81 -3.01 5.86 6.38
CA VAL A 81 -3.97 6.96 6.40
C VAL A 81 -5.37 6.42 6.76
N GLY A 82 -5.87 6.82 7.92
CA GLY A 82 -7.24 6.55 8.34
C GLY A 82 -8.18 7.67 7.91
N VAL A 83 -9.31 7.31 7.31
CA VAL A 83 -10.36 8.26 6.91
C VAL A 83 -11.70 7.80 7.49
N ASN A 84 -12.51 8.75 7.95
CA ASN A 84 -13.87 8.51 8.42
C ASN A 84 -14.84 9.45 7.69
N VAL A 85 -15.93 8.91 7.17
CA VAL A 85 -16.98 9.65 6.46
C VAL A 85 -18.31 9.35 7.15
N ASP A 86 -18.95 10.37 7.73
CA ASP A 86 -20.23 10.25 8.44
C ASP A 86 -20.26 9.14 9.51
N GLY A 87 -19.14 8.95 10.22
CA GLY A 87 -19.00 7.90 11.23
C GLY A 87 -18.54 6.55 10.67
N PHE A 88 -18.50 6.37 9.36
CA PHE A 88 -18.01 5.16 8.72
C PHE A 88 -16.52 5.23 8.41
N GLU A 89 -15.75 4.35 9.03
CA GLU A 89 -14.32 4.19 8.75
C GLU A 89 -14.11 3.58 7.36
N VAL A 90 -13.23 4.22 6.60
CA VAL A 90 -12.78 3.79 5.29
C VAL A 90 -11.76 2.68 5.47
N ASP A 91 -12.22 1.43 5.41
CA ASP A 91 -11.40 0.25 5.65
C ASP A 91 -11.80 -0.86 4.67
N ILE A 92 -10.83 -1.47 3.98
CA ILE A 92 -11.08 -2.52 2.98
C ILE A 92 -11.73 -3.78 3.58
N ARG A 93 -11.57 -3.98 4.91
CA ARG A 93 -12.15 -5.09 5.68
C ARG A 93 -13.63 -4.84 6.01
N ARG A 94 -14.12 -3.60 5.84
CA ARG A 94 -15.49 -3.19 6.14
C ARG A 94 -16.25 -2.88 4.85
N GLY A 95 -17.53 -3.24 4.83
CA GLY A 95 -18.38 -3.01 3.66
C GLY A 95 -18.10 -3.97 2.51
N ARG A 96 -18.37 -3.52 1.28
CA ARG A 96 -18.27 -4.31 0.05
C ARG A 96 -17.29 -3.68 -0.91
N LEU A 97 -16.21 -4.41 -1.21
CA LEU A 97 -15.27 -4.07 -2.27
C LEU A 97 -15.96 -4.21 -3.64
N LEU A 98 -16.00 -3.12 -4.41
CA LEU A 98 -16.59 -3.08 -5.76
C LEU A 98 -15.51 -3.16 -6.85
N GLN A 99 -14.39 -2.48 -6.63
CA GLN A 99 -13.24 -2.51 -7.51
C GLN A 99 -11.96 -2.45 -6.67
N TYR A 100 -10.96 -3.22 -7.08
CA TYR A 100 -9.64 -3.20 -6.49
C TYR A 100 -8.61 -3.31 -7.60
N ARG A 101 -7.64 -2.42 -7.60
CA ARG A 101 -6.48 -2.52 -8.48
C ARG A 101 -5.30 -1.85 -7.80
N ARG A 102 -4.18 -2.55 -7.77
CA ARG A 102 -2.88 -1.96 -7.46
C ARG A 102 -1.92 -2.30 -8.57
N TRP A 103 -1.02 -1.39 -8.90
CA TRP A 103 0.03 -1.69 -9.85
C TRP A 103 1.31 -0.91 -9.53
N LEU A 104 2.42 -1.65 -9.55
CA LEU A 104 3.74 -1.06 -9.53
C LEU A 104 4.13 -0.74 -10.97
N ASP A 105 4.33 0.55 -11.26
CA ASP A 105 4.97 1.00 -12.49
C ASP A 105 6.48 1.05 -12.26
N MET A 106 7.19 0.02 -12.74
CA MET A 106 8.64 -0.11 -12.55
C MET A 106 9.43 0.93 -13.36
N ARG A 107 8.84 1.50 -14.42
CA ARG A 107 9.50 2.52 -15.23
C ARG A 107 9.53 3.87 -14.52
N GLN A 108 8.49 4.15 -13.72
CA GLN A 108 8.34 5.39 -12.98
C GLN A 108 8.76 5.25 -11.50
N GLY A 109 8.84 4.02 -10.98
CA GLY A 109 9.11 3.76 -9.57
C GLY A 109 7.93 4.16 -8.67
N MET A 110 6.70 4.00 -9.16
CA MET A 110 5.48 4.46 -8.48
C MET A 110 4.51 3.30 -8.24
N LEU A 111 3.87 3.28 -7.08
CA LEU A 111 2.87 2.28 -6.72
C LEU A 111 1.49 2.93 -6.67
N PHE A 112 0.65 2.60 -7.64
CA PHE A 112 -0.69 3.14 -7.69
C PHE A 112 -1.68 2.21 -7.02
N THR A 113 -2.59 2.77 -6.24
CA THR A 113 -3.71 2.05 -5.63
C THR A 113 -5.00 2.72 -6.06
N ARG A 114 -5.95 1.92 -6.57
CA ARG A 114 -7.33 2.33 -6.86
C ARG A 114 -8.31 1.36 -6.25
N ILE A 115 -9.13 1.85 -5.34
CA ILE A 115 -10.14 1.06 -4.64
C ILE A 115 -11.47 1.78 -4.75
N VAL A 116 -12.52 1.03 -5.12
CA VAL A 116 -13.90 1.49 -5.01
C VAL A 116 -14.60 0.54 -4.06
N TRP A 117 -15.18 1.09 -3.00
CA TRP A 117 -15.89 0.31 -2.00
C TRP A 117 -17.23 0.94 -1.68
N ARG A 118 -18.12 0.14 -1.09
CA ARG A 118 -19.42 0.57 -0.59
C ARG A 118 -19.53 0.25 0.89
N ASP A 119 -19.90 1.25 1.69
CA ASP A 119 -20.10 1.07 3.13
C ASP A 119 -21.50 0.48 3.46
N ALA A 120 -21.78 0.32 4.74
CA ALA A 120 -23.07 -0.18 5.25
C ALA A 120 -24.23 0.82 5.04
N GLY A 121 -23.94 2.12 4.99
CA GLY A 121 -24.88 3.20 4.67
C GLY A 121 -25.24 3.29 3.18
N ARG A 122 -24.62 2.44 2.34
CA ARG A 122 -24.72 2.41 0.87
C ARG A 122 -24.02 3.60 0.18
N HIS A 123 -23.17 4.35 0.89
CA HIS A 123 -22.30 5.32 0.24
C HIS A 123 -21.22 4.56 -0.54
N THR A 124 -20.96 5.04 -1.76
CA THR A 124 -19.90 4.49 -2.61
C THR A 124 -18.77 5.50 -2.68
N SER A 125 -17.59 5.07 -2.31
CA SER A 125 -16.42 5.92 -2.17
C SER A 125 -15.25 5.34 -2.96
N MET A 126 -14.35 6.22 -3.36
CA MET A 126 -13.18 5.89 -4.17
C MET A 126 -11.91 6.37 -3.47
N TRP A 127 -10.93 5.48 -3.41
CA TRP A 127 -9.57 5.74 -2.93
C TRP A 127 -8.63 5.66 -4.12
N GLU A 128 -7.83 6.71 -4.32
CA GLU A 128 -6.75 6.75 -5.30
C GLU A 128 -5.48 7.32 -4.66
N SER A 129 -4.37 6.58 -4.73
CA SER A 129 -3.04 6.99 -4.27
C SER A 129 -1.94 6.55 -5.25
N VAL A 130 -0.77 7.18 -5.14
CA VAL A 130 0.47 6.93 -5.91
C VAL A 130 1.68 6.93 -4.98
#